data_AF-A0A836GRD4-F1
#
_entry.id   AF-A0A836GRD4-F1
#
_cell.length_a   1.000
_cell.length_b   1.000
_cell.length_c   1.000
_cell.angle_alpha   90.00
_cell.angle_beta   90.00
_cell.angle_gamma   90.00
#
_symmetry.space_group_name_H-M   'P 1'
#
loop_
_entity.id
_entity.type
_entity.pdbx_description
1 polymer ?
#
loop_
_entity_poly.entity_id
_entity_poly.type
_entity_poly.pdbx_seq_one_letter_code
_entity_poly.pdbx_strand_id
1 'polypeptide(L)'
;MAIPVENWGQLKLSAAKAVAKTESDADARKDECVLELLALPKGKSKDNPNYVPQPILSIPVSAIASASGTTKNDVSLTMRPAAVAAAGDVELTSIRFAVPNVCVGYEETETAGKAILQDIQSSMMRYQEQFLQRHGSDDHGGKLLALAAMGSGQSKPTDEVVVAIFDDVLLSYPSGKYKIVISNYNVVLEDKKKGTSGGLLSFPLSDIQNLFLCDVPVYFSAAEEVDTDSVPQYVVLILKSPLKIRTTTYNHVVISCPAGLVLDAEHSWRCELTTQEEINRTLHLSPAKEGEEPPLVPTMSGRVSDILIRTFKAIAKVPAYGGINKEYRSVLTSHSQSSMRCLFHGAEGFLYIVNSGFLYLHRPATRIPFSDVVRVELDESESGQATFQFTVFTPGAKGEERFTFSGIAREEKDGLLSYLSTKVKVVRTGNSASDDDGEDDEEDGSNDSGDSDDSGDDESGDADDEDDGSHKRKREEKRHKREKRHKSEKRHKRKRHEKSDA
;
A
#
# COMPACT_ATOMS: atom_id res chain seq x y z
N MET A 1 12.89 -7.46 -37.72
CA MET A 1 13.35 -6.25 -38.44
C MET A 1 14.11 -5.39 -37.45
N ALA A 2 15.44 -5.28 -37.59
CA ALA A 2 16.24 -4.40 -36.75
C ALA A 2 16.09 -2.97 -37.27
N ILE A 3 15.47 -2.10 -36.48
CA ILE A 3 15.39 -0.67 -36.78
C ILE A 3 16.80 -0.11 -36.55
N PRO A 4 17.46 0.49 -37.57
CA PRO A 4 18.81 1.02 -37.40
C PRO A 4 18.77 2.19 -36.42
N VAL A 5 19.54 2.04 -35.35
CA VAL A 5 19.61 2.97 -34.23
C VAL A 5 20.49 4.17 -34.62
N GLU A 6 19.93 5.12 -35.36
CA GLU A 6 20.66 6.29 -35.87
C GLU A 6 20.00 7.61 -35.42
N ASN A 7 20.72 8.39 -34.60
CA ASN A 7 20.44 9.77 -34.15
C ASN A 7 19.03 10.04 -33.56
N TRP A 8 18.91 9.79 -32.27
CA TRP A 8 17.69 9.85 -31.50
C TRP A 8 17.07 11.25 -31.40
N GLY A 9 15.87 11.40 -31.96
CA GLY A 9 14.69 11.91 -31.24
C GLY A 9 14.75 13.34 -30.68
N GLN A 10 14.01 14.29 -31.24
CA GLN A 10 13.67 15.52 -30.49
C GLN A 10 12.41 15.28 -29.66
N LEU A 11 12.52 15.29 -28.33
CA LEU A 11 11.37 15.27 -27.44
C LEU A 11 10.84 16.71 -27.28
N LYS A 12 9.60 16.96 -27.67
CA LYS A 12 9.00 18.30 -27.69
C LYS A 12 7.53 18.26 -27.30
N LEU A 13 7.07 19.28 -26.58
CA LEU A 13 5.65 19.54 -26.38
C LEU A 13 5.10 20.35 -27.57
N SER A 14 4.01 19.86 -28.15
CA SER A 14 3.29 20.51 -29.25
C SER A 14 1.78 20.55 -28.95
N ALA A 15 1.04 21.36 -29.69
CA ALA A 15 -0.42 21.30 -29.68
C ALA A 15 -0.87 20.14 -30.58
N ALA A 16 -1.87 19.37 -30.13
CA ALA A 16 -2.43 18.27 -30.90
C ALA A 16 -2.85 18.76 -32.30
N LYS A 17 -2.33 18.13 -33.35
CA LYS A 17 -2.90 18.30 -34.70
C LYS A 17 -4.18 17.48 -34.77
N ALA A 18 -5.29 18.10 -35.15
CA ALA A 18 -6.57 17.42 -35.34
C ALA A 18 -6.42 16.29 -36.37
N VAL A 19 -6.41 15.04 -35.91
CA VAL A 19 -6.59 13.88 -36.79
C VAL A 19 -8.08 13.65 -36.90
N ALA A 20 -8.65 13.98 -38.06
CA ALA A 20 -10.07 13.84 -38.33
C ALA A 20 -10.49 12.35 -38.29
N LYS A 21 -11.02 11.91 -37.15
CA LYS A 21 -11.96 10.78 -37.09
C LYS A 21 -13.11 11.13 -36.15
N THR A 22 -14.29 11.21 -36.77
CA THR A 22 -15.65 11.36 -36.21
C THR A 22 -16.02 12.68 -35.52
N GLU A 23 -17.15 13.26 -35.95
CA GLU A 23 -17.59 14.63 -35.67
C GLU A 23 -18.12 14.88 -34.25
N SER A 24 -18.30 13.84 -33.41
CA SER A 24 -18.80 14.00 -32.05
C SER A 24 -17.72 14.21 -30.98
N ASP A 25 -16.44 14.05 -31.31
CA ASP A 25 -15.30 14.14 -30.38
C ASP A 25 -14.30 15.27 -30.75
N ALA A 26 -14.68 16.08 -31.76
CA ALA A 26 -13.79 17.02 -32.44
C ALA A 26 -13.54 18.34 -31.70
N ASP A 27 -14.41 18.74 -30.76
CA ASP A 27 -14.25 19.99 -30.01
C ASP A 27 -13.49 19.82 -28.68
N ALA A 28 -13.37 18.59 -28.15
CA ALA A 28 -12.58 18.33 -26.93
C ALA A 28 -11.07 18.20 -27.22
N ARG A 29 -10.69 17.73 -28.42
CA ARG A 29 -9.29 17.43 -28.79
C ARG A 29 -8.50 18.58 -29.41
N LYS A 30 -9.12 19.74 -29.69
CA LYS A 30 -8.46 20.86 -30.40
C LYS A 30 -7.39 21.60 -29.57
N ASP A 31 -7.45 21.53 -28.25
CA ASP A 31 -6.54 22.26 -27.34
C ASP A 31 -5.61 21.35 -26.53
N GLU A 32 -5.57 20.05 -26.82
CA GLU A 32 -4.79 19.11 -26.03
C GLU A 32 -3.29 19.23 -26.33
N CYS A 33 -2.48 19.48 -25.31
CA CYS A 33 -1.03 19.49 -25.45
C CYS A 33 -0.51 18.05 -25.47
N VAL A 34 0.44 17.76 -26.37
CA VAL A 34 0.95 16.41 -26.63
C VAL A 34 2.46 16.43 -26.55
N LEU A 35 3.04 15.42 -25.90
CA LEU A 35 4.47 15.17 -25.85
C LEU A 35 4.86 14.28 -27.03
N GLU A 36 5.63 14.83 -27.97
CA GLU A 36 6.04 14.14 -29.19
C GLU A 36 7.54 13.83 -29.16
N LEU A 37 7.89 12.59 -29.51
CA LEU A 37 9.25 12.21 -29.84
C LEU A 37 9.41 12.20 -31.37
N LEU A 38 10.14 13.16 -31.94
CA LEU A 38 10.28 13.34 -33.38
C LEU A 38 11.52 12.66 -33.94
N ALA A 39 11.39 11.91 -35.04
CA ALA A 39 12.54 11.35 -35.75
C ALA A 39 13.34 12.46 -36.47
N LEU A 40 14.66 12.52 -36.22
CA LEU A 40 15.58 13.44 -36.90
C LEU A 40 16.61 12.65 -37.72
N PRO A 41 16.43 12.53 -39.05
CA PRO A 41 17.38 11.84 -39.92
C PRO A 41 18.72 12.60 -40.01
N LYS A 42 19.81 11.85 -40.21
CA LYS A 42 21.15 12.41 -40.50
C LYS A 42 21.27 12.81 -41.98
N GLY A 43 21.90 13.97 -42.26
CA GLY A 43 22.32 14.38 -43.61
C GLY A 43 21.42 15.44 -44.29
N LYS A 44 21.63 15.64 -45.60
CA LYS A 44 21.08 16.71 -46.49
C LYS A 44 19.56 16.91 -46.45
N SER A 45 18.82 16.05 -45.75
CA SER A 45 17.41 16.24 -45.37
C SER A 45 17.17 17.43 -44.44
N LYS A 46 18.18 17.85 -43.66
CA LYS A 46 18.07 19.03 -42.77
C LYS A 46 18.04 20.35 -43.55
N ASP A 47 18.64 20.35 -44.74
CA ASP A 47 18.66 21.48 -45.69
C ASP A 47 17.53 21.39 -46.74
N ASN A 48 16.67 20.37 -46.66
CA ASN A 48 15.54 20.24 -47.55
C ASN A 48 14.32 20.96 -46.93
N PRO A 49 13.87 22.10 -47.50
CA PRO A 49 12.78 22.90 -46.93
C PRO A 49 11.44 22.15 -46.84
N ASN A 50 11.33 20.97 -47.45
CA ASN A 50 10.14 20.10 -47.43
C ASN A 50 10.21 18.96 -46.40
N TYR A 51 11.26 18.85 -45.57
CA TYR A 51 11.29 17.81 -44.54
C TYR A 51 10.32 18.13 -43.39
N VAL A 52 9.27 17.31 -43.25
CA VAL A 52 8.33 17.38 -42.13
C VAL A 52 8.70 16.30 -41.13
N PRO A 53 9.19 16.64 -39.92
CA PRO A 53 9.50 15.65 -38.90
C PRO A 53 8.23 14.90 -38.49
N GLN A 54 8.28 13.57 -38.57
CA GLN A 54 7.18 12.70 -38.12
C GLN A 54 7.40 12.25 -36.67
N PRO A 55 6.35 12.25 -35.83
CA PRO A 55 6.42 11.73 -34.47
C PRO A 55 6.52 10.20 -34.47
N ILE A 56 7.55 9.69 -33.78
CA ILE A 56 7.74 8.27 -33.44
C ILE A 56 6.72 7.88 -32.36
N LEU A 57 6.50 8.77 -31.41
CA LEU A 57 5.60 8.59 -30.28
C LEU A 57 4.93 9.93 -29.98
N SER A 58 3.65 9.89 -29.63
CA SER A 58 2.82 11.05 -29.31
C SER A 58 1.97 10.71 -28.09
N ILE A 59 2.26 11.33 -26.95
CA ILE A 59 1.61 11.06 -25.66
C ILE A 59 0.83 12.30 -25.23
N PRO A 60 -0.51 12.25 -25.14
CA PRO A 60 -1.30 13.36 -24.61
C PRO A 60 -0.87 13.69 -23.18
N VAL A 61 -0.74 14.98 -22.85
CA VAL A 61 -0.40 15.39 -21.47
C VAL A 61 -1.48 14.93 -20.47
N SER A 62 -2.72 14.79 -20.92
CA SER A 62 -3.83 14.20 -20.17
C SER A 62 -3.61 12.73 -19.77
N ALA A 63 -2.74 11.99 -20.44
CA ALA A 63 -2.41 10.60 -20.12
C ALA A 63 -1.24 10.49 -19.12
N ILE A 64 -0.54 11.59 -18.80
CA ILE A 64 0.64 11.58 -17.94
C ILE A 64 0.21 11.82 -16.48
N ALA A 65 0.52 10.87 -15.59
CA ALA A 65 0.23 10.97 -14.16
C ALA A 65 1.33 11.74 -13.42
N SER A 66 2.59 11.43 -13.71
CA SER A 66 3.75 12.11 -13.13
C SER A 66 4.95 12.07 -14.07
N ALA A 67 5.80 13.09 -13.95
CA ALA A 67 7.09 13.18 -14.65
C ALA A 67 8.21 13.43 -13.62
N SER A 68 9.27 12.63 -13.70
CA SER A 68 10.45 12.74 -12.83
C SER A 68 11.73 12.54 -13.64
N GLY A 69 12.83 13.16 -13.22
CA GLY A 69 14.16 12.87 -13.74
C GLY A 69 14.99 12.24 -12.63
N THR A 70 15.73 11.17 -12.92
CA THR A 70 16.74 10.69 -11.96
C THR A 70 18.00 11.55 -12.08
N THR A 71 18.92 11.40 -11.13
CA THR A 71 20.20 12.12 -11.12
C THR A 71 21.14 11.74 -12.27
N LYS A 72 20.74 10.82 -13.16
CA LYS A 72 21.55 10.38 -14.30
C LYS A 72 20.72 10.33 -15.58
N ASN A 73 20.74 11.43 -16.33
CA ASN A 73 20.44 11.49 -17.77
C ASN A 73 19.17 10.71 -18.20
N ASP A 74 18.07 10.80 -17.47
CA ASP A 74 16.81 10.22 -17.87
C ASP A 74 15.60 11.07 -17.47
N VAL A 75 14.53 10.91 -18.25
CA VAL A 75 13.20 11.46 -17.96
C VAL A 75 12.24 10.28 -17.91
N SER A 76 11.68 10.03 -16.73
CA SER A 76 10.71 8.96 -16.46
C SER A 76 9.31 9.54 -16.35
N LEU A 77 8.39 9.00 -17.13
CA LEU A 77 6.97 9.31 -17.11
C LEU A 77 6.19 8.11 -16.56
N THR A 78 5.27 8.37 -15.65
CA THR A 78 4.25 7.40 -15.22
C THR A 78 2.93 7.77 -15.87
N MET A 79 2.27 6.82 -16.51
CA MET A 79 0.98 7.03 -17.18
C MET A 79 -0.17 6.90 -16.19
N ARG A 80 -1.27 7.60 -16.49
CA ARG A 80 -2.54 7.41 -15.78
C ARG A 80 -3.17 6.09 -16.22
N PRO A 81 -3.87 5.39 -15.32
CA PRO A 81 -4.61 4.19 -15.69
C PRO A 81 -5.64 4.49 -16.79
N ALA A 82 -5.80 3.59 -17.75
CA ALA A 82 -6.84 3.69 -18.76
C ALA A 82 -8.19 3.26 -18.19
N ALA A 83 -9.25 4.04 -18.46
CA ALA A 83 -10.61 3.78 -17.95
C ALA A 83 -11.20 2.44 -18.41
N VAL A 84 -10.73 1.89 -19.53
CA VAL A 84 -11.30 0.73 -20.22
C VAL A 84 -10.18 -0.19 -20.70
N ALA A 85 -9.47 -0.82 -19.79
CA ALA A 85 -8.62 -1.96 -20.15
C ALA A 85 -9.48 -3.23 -20.07
N ALA A 86 -9.81 -3.83 -21.22
CA ALA A 86 -10.45 -5.14 -21.24
C ALA A 86 -9.46 -6.20 -20.74
N ALA A 87 -9.98 -7.31 -20.19
CA ALA A 87 -9.14 -8.42 -19.77
C ALA A 87 -8.36 -8.98 -20.98
N GLY A 88 -7.07 -8.68 -21.06
CA GLY A 88 -6.19 -9.08 -22.16
C GLY A 88 -5.46 -7.94 -22.88
N ASP A 89 -5.82 -6.67 -22.64
CA ASP A 89 -5.16 -5.53 -23.26
C ASP A 89 -3.83 -5.17 -22.59
N VAL A 90 -2.83 -4.79 -23.40
CA VAL A 90 -1.52 -4.34 -22.92
C VAL A 90 -1.59 -2.85 -22.56
N GLU A 91 -1.54 -2.54 -21.27
CA GLU A 91 -1.55 -1.17 -20.77
C GLU A 91 -0.13 -0.61 -20.61
N LEU A 92 0.10 0.58 -21.17
CA LEU A 92 1.34 1.33 -20.98
C LEU A 92 1.33 2.03 -19.62
N THR A 93 2.10 1.53 -18.65
CA THR A 93 2.13 2.06 -17.28
C THR A 93 3.22 3.11 -17.04
N SER A 94 4.36 2.98 -17.71
CA SER A 94 5.48 3.92 -17.59
C SER A 94 6.37 3.92 -18.82
N ILE A 95 7.04 5.05 -19.07
CA ILE A 95 8.05 5.20 -20.12
C ILE A 95 9.26 5.92 -19.52
N ARG A 96 10.46 5.47 -19.87
CA ARG A 96 11.70 6.15 -19.53
C ARG A 96 12.45 6.53 -20.81
N PHE A 97 12.79 7.81 -20.93
CA PHE A 97 13.65 8.33 -21.98
C PHE A 97 15.05 8.55 -21.44
N ALA A 98 16.06 7.98 -22.11
CA ALA A 98 17.44 8.32 -21.84
C ALA A 98 17.78 9.65 -22.53
N VAL A 99 18.33 10.59 -21.78
CA VAL A 99 18.87 11.85 -22.29
C VAL A 99 20.31 11.60 -22.75
N PRO A 100 20.66 11.85 -24.02
CA PRO A 100 22.01 11.64 -24.52
C PRO A 100 23.07 12.47 -23.76
N ASN A 101 24.31 12.00 -23.77
CA ASN A 101 25.46 12.68 -23.15
C ASN A 101 25.90 13.98 -23.87
N VAL A 102 25.32 14.29 -25.04
CA VAL A 102 25.52 15.56 -25.73
C VAL A 102 24.17 15.98 -26.33
N CYS A 103 23.65 17.14 -25.91
CA CYS A 103 22.39 17.69 -26.38
C CYS A 103 22.63 18.95 -27.21
N VAL A 104 21.94 19.07 -28.35
CA VAL A 104 22.04 20.28 -29.19
C VAL A 104 21.40 21.46 -28.45
N GLY A 105 22.15 22.56 -28.29
CA GLY A 105 21.66 23.78 -27.64
C GLY A 105 21.89 23.87 -26.14
N TYR A 106 22.58 22.91 -25.52
CA TYR A 106 22.92 22.91 -24.10
C TYR A 106 24.39 22.55 -23.90
N GLU A 107 25.10 23.31 -23.06
CA GLU A 107 26.51 23.05 -22.71
C GLU A 107 26.66 21.79 -21.83
N GLU A 108 25.71 21.58 -20.92
CA GLU A 108 25.66 20.42 -20.01
C GLU A 108 24.35 19.65 -20.19
N THR A 109 24.42 18.32 -20.28
CA THR A 109 23.22 17.47 -20.50
C THR A 109 22.24 17.48 -19.36
N GLU A 110 22.72 17.65 -18.14
CA GLU A 110 21.85 17.80 -16.97
C GLU A 110 20.90 18.99 -17.11
N THR A 111 21.35 20.06 -17.76
CA THR A 111 20.52 21.26 -17.98
C THR A 111 19.44 21.00 -19.02
N ALA A 112 19.75 20.24 -20.09
CA ALA A 112 18.77 19.80 -21.08
C ALA A 112 17.69 18.91 -20.45
N GLY A 113 18.08 17.92 -19.65
CA GLY A 113 17.14 17.04 -18.95
C GLY A 113 16.24 17.80 -17.97
N LYS A 114 16.81 18.73 -17.20
CA LYS A 114 16.06 19.59 -16.26
C LYS A 114 15.07 20.50 -16.99
N ALA A 115 15.46 21.11 -18.11
CA ALA A 115 14.59 21.98 -18.90
C ALA A 115 13.40 21.20 -19.48
N ILE A 116 13.65 20.03 -20.09
CA ILE A 116 12.59 19.16 -20.62
C ILE A 116 11.63 18.73 -19.50
N LEU A 117 12.17 18.31 -18.35
CA LEU A 117 11.36 17.91 -17.21
C LEU A 117 10.48 19.07 -16.70
N GLN A 118 11.05 20.28 -16.60
CA GLN A 118 10.35 21.48 -16.18
C GLN A 118 9.23 21.87 -17.15
N ASP A 119 9.46 21.77 -18.46
CA ASP A 119 8.46 22.03 -19.49
C ASP A 119 7.28 21.04 -19.40
N ILE A 120 7.58 19.75 -19.22
CA ILE A 120 6.56 18.70 -19.03
C ILE A 120 5.75 18.97 -17.77
N GLN A 121 6.41 19.23 -16.64
CA GLN A 121 5.74 19.53 -15.38
C GLN A 121 4.87 20.79 -15.46
N SER A 122 5.35 21.83 -16.16
CA SER A 122 4.60 23.07 -16.37
C SER A 122 3.37 22.85 -17.25
N SER A 123 3.49 22.04 -18.30
CA SER A 123 2.35 21.66 -19.15
C SER A 123 1.31 20.83 -18.38
N MET A 124 1.77 19.86 -17.57
CA MET A 124 0.90 19.08 -16.69
C MET A 124 0.15 19.96 -15.69
N MET A 125 0.81 20.95 -15.08
CA MET A 125 0.17 21.90 -14.17
C MET A 125 -0.89 22.74 -14.89
N ARG A 126 -0.60 23.27 -16.09
CA ARG A 126 -1.60 24.00 -16.89
C ARG A 126 -2.81 23.13 -17.24
N TYR A 127 -2.58 21.88 -17.63
CA TYR A 127 -3.66 20.94 -17.89
C TYR A 127 -4.49 20.69 -16.63
N GLN A 128 -3.85 20.52 -15.48
CA GLN A 128 -4.54 20.35 -14.21
C GLN A 128 -5.42 21.56 -13.86
N GLU A 129 -4.89 22.78 -14.01
CA GLU A 129 -5.64 24.01 -13.78
C GLU A 129 -6.83 24.14 -14.72
N GLN A 130 -6.64 23.89 -16.03
CA GLN A 130 -7.72 23.91 -17.01
C GLN A 130 -8.79 22.86 -16.72
N PHE A 131 -8.38 21.65 -16.33
CA PHE A 131 -9.31 20.61 -15.94
C PHE A 131 -10.10 20.99 -14.68
N LEU A 132 -9.43 21.58 -13.68
CA LEU A 132 -10.08 22.09 -12.48
C LEU A 132 -11.06 23.23 -12.81
N GLN A 133 -10.76 24.09 -13.77
CA GLN A 133 -11.69 25.13 -14.23
C GLN A 133 -12.92 24.53 -14.96
N ARG A 134 -12.74 23.40 -15.65
CA ARG A 134 -13.81 22.74 -16.40
C ARG A 134 -14.68 21.81 -15.55
N HIS A 135 -14.08 21.13 -14.57
CA HIS A 135 -14.69 20.01 -13.84
C HIS A 135 -14.63 20.15 -12.31
N GLY A 136 -13.82 21.07 -11.79
CA GLY A 136 -13.72 21.36 -10.37
C GLY A 136 -14.90 22.20 -9.89
N SER A 137 -15.30 21.98 -8.64
CA SER A 137 -16.14 22.94 -7.91
C SER A 137 -15.28 24.11 -7.43
N ASP A 138 -15.89 25.24 -7.09
CA ASP A 138 -15.18 26.32 -6.40
C ASP A 138 -14.63 25.85 -5.04
N ASP A 139 -15.33 24.92 -4.40
CA ASP A 139 -14.91 24.31 -3.14
C ASP A 139 -13.65 23.40 -3.31
N HIS A 140 -12.81 23.41 -2.29
CA HIS A 140 -11.57 22.67 -2.25
C HIS A 140 -11.78 21.14 -2.29
N GLY A 141 -12.82 20.62 -1.63
CA GLY A 141 -13.16 19.19 -1.70
C GLY A 141 -13.52 18.77 -3.13
N GLY A 142 -14.30 19.59 -3.84
CA GLY A 142 -14.65 19.34 -5.24
C GLY A 142 -13.45 19.42 -6.19
N LYS A 143 -12.47 20.29 -5.92
CA LYS A 143 -11.18 20.32 -6.65
C LYS A 143 -10.39 19.03 -6.43
N LEU A 144 -10.32 18.54 -5.20
CA LEU A 144 -9.64 17.29 -4.89
C LEU A 144 -10.30 16.09 -5.56
N LEU A 145 -11.64 16.03 -5.63
CA LEU A 145 -12.36 15.00 -6.39
C LEU A 145 -12.04 15.04 -7.88
N ALA A 146 -12.04 16.24 -8.48
CA ALA A 146 -11.68 16.42 -9.88
C ALA A 146 -10.23 15.95 -10.16
N LEU A 147 -9.28 16.28 -9.28
CA LEU A 147 -7.90 15.80 -9.37
C LEU A 147 -7.78 14.29 -9.16
N ALA A 148 -8.58 13.71 -8.27
CA ALA A 148 -8.60 12.27 -8.02
C ALA A 148 -9.15 11.48 -9.22
N ALA A 149 -10.26 11.95 -9.81
CA ALA A 149 -10.84 11.37 -11.02
C ALA A 149 -9.85 11.43 -12.20
N MET A 150 -9.17 12.57 -12.34
CA MET A 150 -8.08 12.73 -13.29
C MET A 150 -6.96 11.72 -13.06
N GLY A 151 -6.54 11.49 -11.81
CA GLY A 151 -5.45 10.58 -11.47
C GLY A 151 -5.79 9.09 -11.63
N SER A 152 -7.03 8.70 -11.36
CA SER A 152 -7.50 7.31 -11.48
C SER A 152 -7.91 6.93 -12.91
N GLY A 153 -7.98 7.90 -13.83
CA GLY A 153 -8.47 7.70 -15.19
C GLY A 153 -9.98 7.49 -15.27
N GLN A 154 -10.71 7.64 -14.16
CA GLN A 154 -12.17 7.51 -14.16
C GLN A 154 -12.85 8.84 -14.49
N SER A 155 -13.86 8.81 -15.35
CA SER A 155 -14.72 9.98 -15.56
C SER A 155 -15.50 10.27 -14.28
N LYS A 156 -15.38 11.49 -13.77
CA LYS A 156 -16.19 11.96 -12.63
C LYS A 156 -17.68 11.74 -12.93
N PRO A 157 -18.43 10.99 -12.12
CA PRO A 157 -19.88 10.93 -12.23
C PRO A 157 -20.47 12.34 -12.12
N THR A 158 -21.43 12.68 -12.97
CA THR A 158 -22.02 14.03 -13.01
C THR A 158 -22.75 14.40 -11.71
N ASP A 159 -23.12 13.39 -10.93
CA ASP A 159 -23.80 13.46 -9.64
C ASP A 159 -22.86 13.27 -8.44
N GLU A 160 -21.54 13.32 -8.64
CA GLU A 160 -20.58 13.16 -7.54
C GLU A 160 -20.55 14.40 -6.63
N VAL A 161 -20.88 14.19 -5.36
CA VAL A 161 -20.97 15.24 -4.32
C VAL A 161 -20.11 14.85 -3.12
N VAL A 162 -19.40 15.83 -2.54
CA VAL A 162 -18.65 15.63 -1.29
C VAL A 162 -19.65 15.48 -0.15
N VAL A 163 -19.51 14.41 0.63
CA VAL A 163 -20.38 14.11 1.76
C VAL A 163 -19.68 14.46 3.08
N ALA A 164 -18.42 14.06 3.22
CA ALA A 164 -17.71 14.19 4.49
C ALA A 164 -16.25 14.60 4.27
N ILE A 165 -15.77 15.51 5.14
CA ILE A 165 -14.37 15.94 5.16
C ILE A 165 -13.83 15.73 6.57
N PHE A 166 -12.63 15.13 6.66
CA PHE A 166 -11.88 14.99 7.89
C PHE A 166 -10.48 15.55 7.69
N ASP A 167 -10.16 16.64 8.39
CA ASP A 167 -8.84 17.26 8.35
C ASP A 167 -7.92 16.67 9.43
N ASP A 168 -6.60 16.66 9.15
CA ASP A 168 -5.55 16.25 10.11
C ASP A 168 -5.68 14.81 10.65
N VAL A 169 -6.22 13.91 9.85
CA VAL A 169 -6.35 12.50 10.21
C VAL A 169 -4.98 11.81 10.15
N LEU A 170 -4.59 11.15 11.25
CA LEU A 170 -3.36 10.40 11.33
C LEU A 170 -3.57 8.96 10.83
N LEU A 171 -2.95 8.60 9.72
CA LEU A 171 -2.90 7.21 9.27
C LEU A 171 -1.61 6.57 9.77
N SER A 172 -1.75 5.38 10.35
CA SER A 172 -0.62 4.56 10.79
C SER A 172 -0.11 3.67 9.65
N TYR A 173 -0.99 3.30 8.71
CA TYR A 173 -0.67 2.52 7.51
C TYR A 173 -1.66 2.83 6.37
N PRO A 174 -1.24 3.43 5.24
CA PRO A 174 0.06 4.06 4.98
C PRO A 174 0.34 5.19 5.98
N SER A 175 1.59 5.34 6.41
CA SER A 175 1.92 6.29 7.48
C SER A 175 1.95 7.73 6.98
N GLY A 176 1.15 8.61 7.59
CA GLY A 176 1.13 10.04 7.26
C GLY A 176 -0.01 10.79 7.92
N LYS A 177 -0.03 12.12 7.73
CA LYS A 177 -1.17 12.97 8.10
C LYS A 177 -1.92 13.34 6.84
N TYR A 178 -3.20 13.03 6.80
CA TYR A 178 -4.01 13.16 5.61
C TYR A 178 -5.24 14.01 5.89
N LYS A 179 -5.67 14.73 4.86
CA LYS A 179 -7.06 15.18 4.75
C LYS A 179 -7.83 14.10 4.00
N ILE A 180 -8.92 13.62 4.58
CA ILE A 180 -9.80 12.63 3.97
C ILE A 180 -11.03 13.36 3.45
N VAL A 181 -11.30 13.25 2.16
CA VAL A 181 -12.51 13.74 1.51
C VAL A 181 -13.28 12.55 0.99
N ILE A 182 -14.53 12.41 1.41
CA ILE A 182 -15.41 11.29 1.06
C ILE A 182 -16.56 11.84 0.23
N SER A 183 -16.70 11.36 -1.01
CA SER A 183 -17.87 11.60 -1.85
C SER A 183 -18.86 10.44 -1.74
N ASN A 184 -19.95 10.48 -2.52
CA ASN A 184 -20.86 9.36 -2.70
C ASN A 184 -20.28 8.20 -3.53
N TYR A 185 -19.12 8.37 -4.19
CA TYR A 185 -18.49 7.33 -5.02
C TYR A 185 -17.05 6.99 -4.63
N ASN A 186 -16.30 7.95 -4.11
CA ASN A 186 -14.85 7.85 -3.93
C ASN A 186 -14.40 8.37 -2.56
N VAL A 187 -13.26 7.86 -2.12
CA VAL A 187 -12.50 8.39 -1.00
C VAL A 187 -11.19 8.95 -1.52
N VAL A 188 -10.87 10.17 -1.11
CA VAL A 188 -9.66 10.88 -1.50
C VAL A 188 -8.85 11.20 -0.25
N LEU A 189 -7.58 10.84 -0.26
CA LEU A 189 -6.61 11.12 0.79
C LEU A 189 -5.57 12.11 0.25
N GLU A 190 -5.52 13.31 0.82
CA GLU A 190 -4.50 14.31 0.49
C GLU A 190 -3.41 14.32 1.58
N ASP A 191 -2.17 13.98 1.21
CA ASP A 191 -1.02 14.04 2.11
C ASP A 191 -0.65 15.50 2.44
N LYS A 192 -0.92 15.94 3.67
CA LYS A 192 -0.64 17.31 4.13
C LYS A 192 0.84 17.69 4.04
N LYS A 193 1.76 16.73 4.01
CA LYS A 193 3.21 17.02 3.91
C LYS A 193 3.66 17.44 2.51
N LYS A 194 2.87 17.14 1.46
CA LYS A 194 3.29 17.32 0.06
C LYS A 194 2.55 18.42 -0.70
N GLY A 195 1.62 19.11 -0.05
CA GLY A 195 0.78 20.13 -0.70
C GLY A 195 -0.13 19.54 -1.78
N THR A 196 -0.89 20.43 -2.43
CA THR A 196 -2.09 20.13 -3.23
C THR A 196 -1.85 19.32 -4.52
N SER A 197 -0.60 19.10 -4.95
CA SER A 197 -0.29 18.47 -6.24
C SER A 197 0.54 17.17 -6.17
N GLY A 198 1.09 16.80 -5.00
CA GLY A 198 2.13 15.75 -4.90
C GLY A 198 1.77 14.48 -4.13
N GLY A 199 0.60 14.43 -3.47
CA GLY A 199 0.29 13.38 -2.51
C GLY A 199 -1.19 12.98 -2.44
N LEU A 200 -1.92 13.17 -3.53
CA LEU A 200 -3.32 12.75 -3.64
C LEU A 200 -3.39 11.25 -3.93
N LEU A 201 -4.16 10.53 -3.11
CA LEU A 201 -4.46 9.13 -3.27
C LEU A 201 -5.98 8.99 -3.31
N SER A 202 -6.50 8.08 -4.10
CA SER A 202 -7.94 7.83 -4.12
C SER A 202 -8.24 6.36 -4.31
N PHE A 203 -9.40 5.95 -3.81
CA PHE A 203 -9.97 4.64 -4.06
C PHE A 203 -11.50 4.75 -4.07
N PRO A 204 -12.20 3.98 -4.92
CA PRO A 204 -13.65 3.88 -4.91
C PRO A 204 -14.20 3.39 -3.58
N LEU A 205 -15.39 3.87 -3.20
CA LEU A 205 -16.11 3.35 -2.03
C LEU A 205 -16.48 1.88 -2.17
N SER A 206 -16.74 1.43 -3.40
CA SER A 206 -17.04 0.02 -3.72
C SER A 206 -15.85 -0.92 -3.48
N ASP A 207 -14.63 -0.39 -3.37
CA ASP A 207 -13.46 -1.18 -3.00
C ASP A 207 -13.37 -1.44 -1.49
N ILE A 208 -14.12 -0.71 -0.65
CA ILE A 208 -14.14 -0.99 0.79
C ILE A 208 -14.93 -2.29 1.00
N GLN A 209 -14.28 -3.31 1.55
CA GLN A 209 -14.88 -4.62 1.79
C GLN A 209 -15.42 -4.74 3.23
N ASN A 210 -14.60 -4.35 4.21
CA ASN A 210 -14.93 -4.47 5.63
C ASN A 210 -14.33 -3.30 6.40
N LEU A 211 -15.03 -2.92 7.48
CA LEU A 211 -14.55 -1.93 8.44
C LEU A 211 -14.30 -2.62 9.78
N PHE A 212 -13.22 -2.24 10.46
CA PHE A 212 -12.96 -2.65 11.83
C PHE A 212 -12.72 -1.44 12.72
N LEU A 213 -13.33 -1.44 13.90
CA LEU A 213 -13.01 -0.55 15.01
C LEU A 213 -12.32 -1.38 16.10
N CYS A 214 -11.02 -1.14 16.29
CA CYS A 214 -10.18 -1.95 17.17
C CYS A 214 -9.58 -1.09 18.29
N ASP A 215 -9.87 -1.45 19.54
CA ASP A 215 -9.24 -0.81 20.69
C ASP A 215 -7.76 -1.18 20.77
N VAL A 216 -6.91 -0.21 21.10
CA VAL A 216 -5.49 -0.45 21.32
C VAL A 216 -5.30 -0.95 22.76
N PRO A 217 -4.76 -2.16 22.97
CA PRO A 217 -4.53 -2.69 24.31
C PRO A 217 -3.54 -1.83 25.10
N VAL A 218 -3.93 -1.44 26.31
CA VAL A 218 -3.04 -0.80 27.28
C VAL A 218 -2.63 -1.86 28.29
N TYR A 219 -1.53 -2.56 28.02
CA TYR A 219 -0.96 -3.49 28.99
C TYR A 219 -0.44 -2.69 30.20
N PHE A 220 -0.85 -3.07 31.42
CA PHE A 220 -0.38 -2.51 32.70
C PHE A 220 -0.88 -1.11 33.10
N SER A 221 -2.16 -0.76 32.88
CA SER A 221 -2.78 0.28 33.71
C SER A 221 -3.32 -0.36 34.99
N ALA A 222 -2.65 -0.15 36.11
CA ALA A 222 -3.09 -0.62 37.43
C ALA A 222 -4.29 0.17 38.00
N ALA A 223 -4.85 1.10 37.22
CA ALA A 223 -6.08 1.80 37.58
C ALA A 223 -7.27 0.92 37.19
N GLU A 224 -7.88 0.30 38.19
CA GLU A 224 -9.25 -0.20 38.13
C GLU A 224 -10.14 0.92 37.56
N GLU A 225 -10.93 0.61 36.53
CA GLU A 225 -11.71 1.53 35.69
C GLU A 225 -10.88 2.31 34.64
N VAL A 226 -10.40 1.60 33.60
CA VAL A 226 -10.07 2.26 32.33
C VAL A 226 -11.38 2.77 31.75
N ASP A 227 -11.61 4.07 31.83
CA ASP A 227 -12.72 4.73 31.15
C ASP A 227 -12.66 4.36 29.66
N THR A 228 -13.66 3.64 29.17
CA THR A 228 -13.72 3.15 27.78
C THR A 228 -13.62 4.29 26.78
N ASP A 229 -13.93 5.52 27.21
CA ASP A 229 -13.87 6.73 26.40
C ASP A 229 -12.45 7.29 26.22
N SER A 230 -11.46 6.76 26.96
CA SER A 230 -10.07 7.22 26.92
C SER A 230 -9.10 6.24 26.23
N VAL A 231 -9.56 5.13 25.68
CA VAL A 231 -8.67 4.16 25.01
C VAL A 231 -8.39 4.62 23.57
N PRO A 232 -7.12 4.62 23.10
CA PRO A 232 -6.84 4.87 21.70
C PRO A 232 -7.43 3.77 20.82
N GLN A 233 -7.90 4.12 19.63
CA GLN A 233 -8.58 3.18 18.72
C GLN A 233 -7.98 3.23 17.31
N TYR A 234 -8.04 2.10 16.62
CA TYR A 234 -7.78 2.02 15.19
C TYR A 234 -9.09 1.86 14.42
N VAL A 235 -9.27 2.69 13.39
CA VAL A 235 -10.28 2.47 12.35
C VAL A 235 -9.57 1.87 11.14
N VAL A 236 -9.95 0.65 10.77
CA VAL A 236 -9.30 -0.11 9.69
C VAL A 236 -10.26 -0.30 8.54
N LEU A 237 -9.85 0.12 7.34
CA LEU A 237 -10.54 -0.14 6.09
C LEU A 237 -9.81 -1.28 5.37
N ILE A 238 -10.52 -2.37 5.08
CA ILE A 238 -10.02 -3.46 4.22
C ILE A 238 -10.44 -3.16 2.79
N LEU A 239 -9.49 -3.06 1.88
CA LEU A 239 -9.73 -2.75 0.47
C LEU A 239 -9.65 -4.02 -0.38
N LYS A 240 -10.60 -4.18 -1.31
CA LYS A 240 -10.61 -5.22 -2.33
C LYS A 240 -9.46 -5.03 -3.33
N SER A 241 -9.25 -3.78 -3.75
CA SER A 241 -8.19 -3.38 -4.66
C SER A 241 -7.09 -2.65 -3.87
N PRO A 242 -5.81 -3.07 -3.95
CA PRO A 242 -4.73 -2.42 -3.23
C PRO A 242 -4.57 -0.96 -3.64
N LEU A 243 -4.48 -0.07 -2.66
CA LEU A 243 -4.01 1.29 -2.87
C LEU A 243 -2.51 1.28 -3.19
N LYS A 244 -2.12 1.75 -4.36
CA LYS A 244 -0.71 1.79 -4.78
C LYS A 244 -0.11 3.16 -4.47
N ILE A 245 0.94 3.18 -3.64
CA ILE A 245 1.74 4.38 -3.38
C ILE A 245 3.16 4.11 -3.87
N ARG A 246 3.50 4.72 -5.01
CA ARG A 246 4.78 4.48 -5.70
C ARG A 246 4.96 2.99 -6.01
N THR A 247 5.85 2.31 -5.30
CA THR A 247 6.14 0.88 -5.47
C THR A 247 5.42 -0.01 -4.46
N THR A 248 4.82 0.57 -3.42
CA THR A 248 4.23 -0.19 -2.31
C THR A 248 2.72 -0.25 -2.46
N THR A 249 2.16 -1.43 -2.25
CA THR A 249 0.72 -1.68 -2.30
C THR A 249 0.14 -1.83 -0.90
N TYR A 250 -1.03 -1.24 -0.67
CA TYR A 250 -1.71 -1.24 0.62
C TYR A 250 -3.13 -1.81 0.44
N ASN A 251 -3.37 -3.03 0.93
CA ASN A 251 -4.72 -3.61 1.01
C ASN A 251 -5.52 -3.07 2.20
N HIS A 252 -4.86 -2.31 3.08
CA HIS A 252 -5.42 -1.86 4.34
C HIS A 252 -5.10 -0.38 4.54
N VAL A 253 -6.10 0.38 4.96
CA VAL A 253 -5.94 1.75 5.45
C VAL A 253 -6.24 1.75 6.94
N VAL A 254 -5.26 2.08 7.76
CA VAL A 254 -5.36 2.11 9.22
C VAL A 254 -5.26 3.55 9.69
N ILE A 255 -6.36 4.05 10.22
CA ILE A 255 -6.47 5.37 10.86
C ILE A 255 -6.23 5.19 12.35
N SER A 256 -5.32 5.99 12.90
CA SER A 256 -5.00 6.01 14.32
C SER A 256 -5.75 7.16 15.00
N CYS A 257 -6.63 6.82 15.92
CA CYS A 257 -7.36 7.77 16.74
C CYS A 257 -6.75 7.77 18.15
N PRO A 258 -6.04 8.85 18.55
CA PRO A 258 -5.51 8.99 19.90
C PRO A 258 -6.62 9.00 20.95
N ALA A 259 -6.27 8.60 22.17
CA ALA A 259 -7.09 8.75 23.36
C ALA A 259 -7.56 10.21 23.54
N GLY A 260 -8.82 10.39 23.96
CA GLY A 260 -9.36 11.70 24.33
C GLY A 260 -9.67 12.64 23.15
N LEU A 261 -9.57 12.18 21.90
CA LEU A 261 -10.01 12.96 20.74
C LEU A 261 -11.54 12.88 20.60
N VAL A 262 -12.23 13.65 21.42
CA VAL A 262 -13.69 13.76 21.49
C VAL A 262 -14.11 15.14 20.99
N LEU A 263 -15.12 15.19 20.13
CA LEU A 263 -15.72 16.42 19.65
C LEU A 263 -16.96 16.74 20.49
N ASP A 264 -16.94 17.89 21.16
CA ASP A 264 -18.05 18.38 21.97
C ASP A 264 -19.20 18.90 21.11
N ALA A 265 -20.35 19.18 21.73
CA ALA A 265 -21.49 19.78 21.03
C ALA A 265 -21.15 21.15 20.39
N GLU A 266 -20.27 21.92 21.03
CA GLU A 266 -19.79 23.22 20.51
C GLU A 266 -18.86 23.06 19.29
N HIS A 267 -18.09 21.98 19.23
CA HIS A 267 -17.13 21.67 18.17
C HIS A 267 -17.52 20.38 17.43
N SER A 268 -18.82 20.21 17.18
CA SER A 268 -19.33 19.03 16.49
C SER A 268 -18.81 18.93 15.06
N TRP A 269 -18.56 17.71 14.62
CA TRP A 269 -18.26 17.44 13.22
C TRP A 269 -19.50 17.71 12.37
N ARG A 270 -19.31 18.39 11.24
CA ARG A 270 -20.39 18.76 10.32
C ARG A 270 -20.19 18.04 8.99
N CYS A 271 -21.26 17.38 8.54
CA CYS A 271 -21.38 16.85 7.19
C CYS A 271 -21.47 18.01 6.19
N GLU A 272 -20.97 17.82 4.96
CA GLU A 272 -21.13 18.82 3.89
C GLU A 272 -22.58 18.87 3.38
N LEU A 273 -23.33 17.77 3.54
CA LEU A 273 -24.76 17.72 3.26
C LEU A 273 -25.54 18.25 4.46
N THR A 274 -26.17 19.42 4.28
CA THR A 274 -26.75 20.21 5.38
C THR A 274 -28.06 19.65 5.92
N THR A 275 -28.83 18.94 5.10
CA THR A 275 -30.14 18.40 5.50
C THR A 275 -30.15 16.86 5.51
N GLN A 276 -30.94 16.27 6.42
CA GLN A 276 -31.11 14.81 6.48
C GLN A 276 -31.72 14.24 5.18
N GLU A 277 -32.60 15.01 4.53
CA GLU A 277 -33.23 14.64 3.26
C GLU A 277 -32.21 14.57 2.13
N GLU A 278 -31.27 15.53 2.07
CA GLU A 278 -30.14 15.50 1.13
C GLU A 278 -29.24 14.29 1.37
N ILE A 279 -28.92 13.98 2.63
CA ILE A 279 -28.13 12.79 2.99
C ILE A 279 -28.83 11.53 2.49
N ASN A 280 -30.12 11.35 2.82
CA ASN A 280 -30.87 10.16 2.46
C ASN A 280 -31.01 10.02 0.93
N ARG A 281 -31.25 11.12 0.22
CA ARG A 281 -31.36 11.14 -1.24
C ARG A 281 -30.03 10.80 -1.91
N THR A 282 -28.94 11.41 -1.46
CA THR A 282 -27.61 11.28 -2.09
C THR A 282 -26.99 9.91 -1.82
N LEU A 283 -27.14 9.40 -0.59
CA LEU A 283 -26.60 8.11 -0.20
C LEU A 283 -27.59 6.95 -0.45
N HIS A 284 -28.80 7.22 -0.92
CA HIS A 284 -29.88 6.24 -1.05
C HIS A 284 -30.07 5.43 0.23
N LEU A 285 -30.18 6.12 1.37
CA LEU A 285 -30.43 5.52 2.68
C LEU A 285 -31.95 5.44 2.91
N SER A 286 -32.39 4.34 3.53
CA SER A 286 -33.76 4.24 3.99
C SER A 286 -34.01 5.27 5.10
N PRO A 287 -35.16 5.98 5.09
CA PRO A 287 -35.50 6.88 6.18
C PRO A 287 -35.55 6.09 7.48
N ALA A 288 -34.94 6.65 8.53
CA ALA A 288 -34.90 6.00 9.83
C ALA A 288 -36.33 5.77 10.35
N LYS A 289 -36.56 4.62 10.98
CA LYS A 289 -37.82 4.34 11.65
C LYS A 289 -37.96 5.26 12.86
N GLU A 290 -39.19 5.58 13.22
CA GLU A 290 -39.52 6.44 14.35
C GLU A 290 -38.86 5.90 15.64
N GLY A 291 -37.86 6.61 16.17
CA GLY A 291 -37.10 6.24 17.37
C GLY A 291 -35.69 5.66 17.15
N GLU A 292 -35.29 5.35 15.91
CA GLU A 292 -33.90 4.96 15.58
C GLU A 292 -33.10 6.16 15.08
N GLU A 293 -31.89 6.36 15.59
CA GLU A 293 -31.01 7.38 15.02
C GLU A 293 -30.60 6.99 13.59
N PRO A 294 -30.67 7.92 12.62
CA PRO A 294 -30.27 7.61 11.26
C PRO A 294 -28.78 7.25 11.19
N PRO A 295 -28.36 6.42 10.22
CA PRO A 295 -26.96 5.99 10.13
C PRO A 295 -25.97 7.15 10.07
N LEU A 296 -26.33 8.25 9.40
CA LEU A 296 -25.55 9.49 9.34
C LEU A 296 -26.48 10.68 9.56
N VAL A 297 -26.08 11.60 10.44
CA VAL A 297 -26.76 12.87 10.73
C VAL A 297 -25.90 14.05 10.24
N PRO A 298 -26.50 15.24 9.99
CA PRO A 298 -25.76 16.42 9.54
C PRO A 298 -24.68 16.90 10.52
N THR A 299 -24.88 16.70 11.82
CA THR A 299 -23.93 17.11 12.87
C THR A 299 -23.74 15.99 13.87
N MET A 300 -22.50 15.58 14.11
CA MET A 300 -22.15 14.52 15.08
C MET A 300 -21.15 15.03 16.12
N SER A 301 -21.40 14.69 17.37
CA SER A 301 -20.48 14.87 18.49
C SER A 301 -20.12 13.51 19.08
N GLY A 302 -19.01 13.43 19.81
CA GLY A 302 -18.48 12.19 20.38
C GLY A 302 -17.07 11.89 19.90
N ARG A 303 -16.61 10.65 20.12
CA ARG A 303 -15.27 10.22 19.71
C ARG A 303 -15.12 10.29 18.19
N VAL A 304 -13.98 10.81 17.73
CA VAL A 304 -13.70 10.91 16.29
C VAL A 304 -13.66 9.54 15.61
N SER A 305 -13.23 8.49 16.33
CA SER A 305 -13.28 7.09 15.84
C SER A 305 -14.70 6.62 15.55
N ASP A 306 -15.66 6.92 16.43
CA ASP A 306 -17.08 6.59 16.29
C ASP A 306 -17.71 7.36 15.13
N ILE A 307 -17.36 8.64 14.98
CA ILE A 307 -17.79 9.50 13.86
C ILE A 307 -17.26 8.94 12.53
N LEU A 308 -15.98 8.59 12.46
CA LEU A 308 -15.35 8.01 11.27
C LEU A 308 -16.00 6.68 10.87
N ILE A 309 -16.12 5.73 11.81
CA ILE A 309 -16.69 4.41 11.51
C ILE A 309 -18.16 4.52 11.10
N ARG A 310 -18.95 5.38 11.75
CA ARG A 310 -20.36 5.63 11.43
C ARG A 310 -20.50 6.23 10.03
N THR A 311 -19.63 7.18 9.68
CA THR A 311 -19.58 7.81 8.36
C THR A 311 -19.25 6.80 7.26
N PHE A 312 -18.15 6.04 7.40
CA PHE A 312 -17.78 5.03 6.41
C PHE A 312 -18.83 3.92 6.29
N LYS A 313 -19.41 3.46 7.41
CA LYS A 313 -20.46 2.45 7.41
C LYS A 313 -21.71 2.92 6.68
N ALA A 314 -22.15 4.17 6.90
CA ALA A 314 -23.32 4.74 6.24
C ALA A 314 -23.11 4.92 4.74
N ILE A 315 -21.93 5.42 4.34
CA ILE A 315 -21.63 5.76 2.95
C ILE A 315 -21.29 4.51 2.12
N ALA A 316 -20.40 3.64 2.62
CA ALA A 316 -19.97 2.44 1.89
C ALA A 316 -20.97 1.28 2.01
N LYS A 317 -21.93 1.34 2.96
CA LYS A 317 -22.96 0.31 3.19
C LYS A 317 -22.38 -1.08 3.48
N VAL A 318 -21.20 -1.12 4.08
CA VAL A 318 -20.49 -2.35 4.47
C VAL A 318 -20.62 -2.61 5.97
N PRO A 319 -20.53 -3.88 6.41
CA PRO A 319 -20.52 -4.20 7.82
C PRO A 319 -19.28 -3.62 8.52
N ALA A 320 -19.50 -3.07 9.71
CA ALA A 320 -18.46 -2.66 10.63
C ALA A 320 -18.37 -3.66 11.79
N TYR A 321 -17.18 -4.16 12.06
CA TYR A 321 -16.88 -5.13 13.10
C TYR A 321 -16.05 -4.51 14.21
N GLY A 322 -16.19 -5.02 15.43
CA GLY A 322 -15.27 -4.70 16.51
C GLY A 322 -14.01 -5.57 16.43
N GLY A 323 -12.91 -5.09 17.03
CA GLY A 323 -11.71 -5.88 17.29
C GLY A 323 -11.87 -6.91 18.42
N ILE A 324 -13.10 -7.17 18.87
CA ILE A 324 -13.43 -8.06 19.98
C ILE A 324 -14.06 -9.34 19.44
N ASN A 325 -13.66 -10.46 20.03
CA ASN A 325 -14.19 -11.79 19.77
C ASN A 325 -14.83 -12.32 21.06
N LYS A 326 -16.08 -12.78 20.95
CA LYS A 326 -16.83 -13.29 22.11
C LYS A 326 -16.34 -14.66 22.57
N GLU A 327 -15.80 -15.45 21.65
CA GLU A 327 -15.36 -16.83 21.85
C GLU A 327 -13.90 -16.92 22.30
N TYR A 328 -13.10 -15.87 22.10
CA TYR A 328 -11.71 -15.80 22.52
C TYR A 328 -11.41 -14.47 23.22
N ARG A 329 -10.84 -14.54 24.42
CA ARG A 329 -10.41 -13.37 25.18
C ARG A 329 -9.01 -13.59 25.75
N SER A 330 -8.15 -12.59 25.58
CA SER A 330 -6.78 -12.58 26.07
C SER A 330 -6.75 -12.58 27.59
N VAL A 331 -5.90 -13.43 28.16
CA VAL A 331 -5.72 -13.55 29.61
C VAL A 331 -5.06 -12.28 30.18
N LEU A 332 -4.09 -11.69 29.45
CA LEU A 332 -3.33 -10.52 29.87
C LEU A 332 -4.14 -9.22 29.90
N THR A 333 -5.31 -9.21 29.28
CA THR A 333 -6.23 -8.06 29.27
C THR A 333 -7.36 -8.21 30.28
N SER A 334 -7.18 -9.06 31.30
CA SER A 334 -8.25 -9.43 32.25
C SER A 334 -9.50 -9.97 31.54
N HIS A 335 -9.32 -10.64 30.39
CA HIS A 335 -10.40 -11.12 29.52
C HIS A 335 -11.35 -10.01 29.02
N SER A 336 -10.86 -8.78 28.83
CA SER A 336 -11.64 -7.68 28.25
C SER A 336 -11.46 -7.55 26.74
N GLN A 337 -10.32 -7.99 26.20
CA GLN A 337 -9.97 -7.83 24.79
C GLN A 337 -9.57 -9.17 24.16
N SER A 338 -9.56 -9.21 22.82
CA SER A 338 -9.25 -10.41 22.03
C SER A 338 -7.96 -10.23 21.23
N SER A 339 -7.02 -9.47 21.78
CA SER A 339 -5.79 -9.07 21.11
C SER A 339 -4.56 -9.27 21.98
N MET A 340 -3.44 -9.55 21.32
CA MET A 340 -2.15 -9.85 21.93
C MET A 340 -1.06 -9.01 21.31
N ARG A 341 -0.10 -8.55 22.11
CA ARG A 341 1.13 -7.95 21.60
C ARG A 341 2.00 -9.01 20.94
N CYS A 342 2.50 -8.74 19.74
CA CYS A 342 3.40 -9.64 19.04
C CYS A 342 4.32 -8.90 18.07
N LEU A 343 5.26 -9.64 17.50
CA LEU A 343 6.18 -9.21 16.46
C LEU A 343 5.82 -9.91 15.15
N PHE A 344 5.61 -9.12 14.10
CA PHE A 344 5.41 -9.61 12.74
C PHE A 344 6.44 -8.96 11.81
N HIS A 345 7.23 -9.76 11.09
CA HIS A 345 8.40 -9.29 10.32
C HIS A 345 9.36 -8.37 11.11
N GLY A 346 9.50 -8.61 12.42
CA GLY A 346 10.36 -7.81 13.30
C GLY A 346 9.80 -6.44 13.68
N ALA A 347 8.58 -6.10 13.28
CA ALA A 347 7.86 -4.92 13.75
C ALA A 347 6.95 -5.30 14.92
N GLU A 348 6.88 -4.46 15.95
CA GLU A 348 5.95 -4.62 17.08
C GLU A 348 4.56 -4.11 16.72
N GLY A 349 3.54 -4.86 17.14
CA GLY A 349 2.14 -4.54 16.94
C GLY A 349 1.22 -5.43 17.78
N PHE A 350 -0.05 -5.44 17.39
CA PHE A 350 -1.11 -6.18 18.05
C PHE A 350 -1.78 -7.13 17.05
N LEU A 351 -1.88 -8.39 17.44
CA LEU A 351 -2.65 -9.41 16.74
C LEU A 351 -4.03 -9.50 17.37
N TYR A 352 -5.05 -9.10 16.62
CA TYR A 352 -6.45 -9.25 16.98
C TYR A 352 -6.97 -10.57 16.43
N ILE A 353 -7.53 -11.40 17.30
CA ILE A 353 -8.22 -12.63 16.92
C ILE A 353 -9.70 -12.29 16.75
N VAL A 354 -10.13 -11.99 15.53
CA VAL A 354 -11.53 -11.67 15.23
C VAL A 354 -12.29 -12.94 14.82
N ASN A 355 -13.61 -12.93 14.89
CA ASN A 355 -14.42 -14.12 14.56
C ASN A 355 -14.15 -14.68 13.14
N SER A 356 -13.71 -13.82 12.21
CA SER A 356 -13.48 -14.18 10.81
C SER A 356 -12.01 -14.48 10.47
N GLY A 357 -11.07 -14.34 11.40
CA GLY A 357 -9.65 -14.54 11.11
C GLY A 357 -8.69 -13.80 12.03
N PHE A 358 -7.44 -13.71 11.59
CA PHE A 358 -6.39 -12.92 12.22
C PHE A 358 -6.34 -11.52 11.62
N LEU A 359 -6.17 -10.50 12.46
CA LEU A 359 -5.93 -9.12 12.03
C LEU A 359 -4.74 -8.55 12.81
N TYR A 360 -3.61 -8.36 12.13
CA TYR A 360 -2.43 -7.74 12.71
C TYR A 360 -2.37 -6.25 12.37
N LEU A 361 -2.18 -5.41 13.38
CA LEU A 361 -2.08 -3.95 13.28
C LEU A 361 -0.85 -3.46 14.07
N HIS A 362 -0.22 -2.33 13.74
CA HIS A 362 -0.54 -1.38 12.68
C HIS A 362 0.35 -1.53 11.44
N ARG A 363 1.53 -2.17 11.52
CA ARG A 363 2.51 -2.19 10.42
C ARG A 363 3.30 -3.51 10.31
N PRO A 364 3.29 -4.19 9.15
CA PRO A 364 2.35 -4.01 8.03
C PRO A 364 0.96 -4.51 8.44
N ALA A 365 -0.09 -3.71 8.25
CA ALA A 365 -1.44 -4.16 8.54
C ALA A 365 -1.78 -5.37 7.67
N THR A 366 -2.20 -6.47 8.28
CA THR A 366 -2.37 -7.77 7.61
C THR A 366 -3.61 -8.47 8.14
N ARG A 367 -4.51 -8.88 7.23
CA ARG A 367 -5.70 -9.67 7.57
C ARG A 367 -5.57 -11.05 6.93
N ILE A 368 -5.78 -12.10 7.73
CA ILE A 368 -5.76 -13.49 7.30
C ILE A 368 -7.08 -14.13 7.71
N PRO A 369 -8.05 -14.28 6.79
CA PRO A 369 -9.32 -14.94 7.09
C PRO A 369 -9.11 -16.39 7.49
N PHE A 370 -9.90 -16.92 8.43
CA PHE A 370 -9.83 -18.36 8.77
C PHE A 370 -10.18 -19.27 7.59
N SER A 371 -11.00 -18.79 6.64
CA SER A 371 -11.30 -19.50 5.39
C SER A 371 -10.07 -19.77 4.52
N ASP A 372 -9.03 -18.94 4.68
CA ASP A 372 -7.83 -18.97 3.86
C ASP A 372 -6.67 -19.66 4.59
N VAL A 373 -6.90 -20.15 5.82
CA VAL A 373 -5.87 -20.83 6.61
C VAL A 373 -5.89 -22.32 6.30
N VAL A 374 -4.76 -22.83 5.81
CA VAL A 374 -4.55 -24.27 5.59
C VAL A 374 -4.26 -24.96 6.92
N ARG A 375 -3.34 -24.39 7.70
CA ARG A 375 -2.90 -24.91 9.00
C ARG A 375 -2.13 -23.86 9.78
N VAL A 376 -2.08 -24.04 11.10
CA VAL A 376 -1.26 -23.27 12.02
C VAL A 376 -0.23 -24.21 12.62
N GLU A 377 1.06 -23.90 12.47
CA GLU A 377 2.14 -24.61 13.15
C GLU A 377 2.58 -23.87 14.39
N LEU A 378 2.78 -24.63 15.46
CA LEU A 378 3.43 -24.19 16.67
C LEU A 378 4.74 -24.96 16.85
N ASP A 379 5.83 -24.23 17.06
CA ASP A 379 7.11 -24.81 17.45
C ASP A 379 7.20 -24.86 18.98
N GLU A 380 7.14 -26.06 19.53
CA GLU A 380 7.24 -26.32 20.98
C GLU A 380 8.66 -26.72 21.41
N SER A 381 9.61 -26.79 20.47
CA SER A 381 11.01 -27.12 20.78
C SER A 381 11.70 -26.05 21.64
N GLU A 382 11.20 -24.81 21.63
CA GLU A 382 11.68 -23.69 22.44
C GLU A 382 11.13 -23.73 23.89
N SER A 383 11.21 -24.89 24.54
CA SER A 383 10.75 -25.04 25.93
C SER A 383 11.57 -24.15 26.88
N GLY A 384 10.91 -23.25 27.62
CA GLY A 384 11.52 -22.42 28.66
C GLY A 384 11.63 -20.92 28.37
N GLN A 385 11.27 -20.45 27.18
CA GLN A 385 11.17 -19.01 26.90
C GLN A 385 9.91 -18.38 27.52
N ALA A 386 9.99 -17.08 27.85
CA ALA A 386 8.85 -16.29 28.35
C ALA A 386 7.81 -15.97 27.24
N THR A 387 8.20 -16.15 25.99
CA THR A 387 7.36 -15.92 24.81
C THR A 387 7.39 -17.13 23.89
N PHE A 388 6.36 -17.27 23.05
CA PHE A 388 6.32 -18.27 22.00
C PHE A 388 6.08 -17.63 20.63
N GLN A 389 6.19 -18.44 19.59
CA GLN A 389 5.88 -18.08 18.20
C GLN A 389 5.01 -19.14 17.55
N PHE A 390 4.20 -18.74 16.57
CA PHE A 390 3.44 -19.65 15.72
C PHE A 390 3.43 -19.15 14.27
N THR A 391 3.23 -20.07 13.33
CA THR A 391 3.19 -19.76 11.90
C THR A 391 1.87 -20.17 11.28
N VAL A 392 1.22 -19.24 10.59
CA VAL A 392 0.00 -19.48 9.81
C VAL A 392 0.37 -19.73 8.36
N PHE A 393 -0.18 -20.79 7.77
CA PHE A 393 0.00 -21.14 6.36
C PHE A 393 -1.28 -20.87 5.60
N THR A 394 -1.17 -20.15 4.48
CA THR A 394 -2.27 -19.86 3.56
C THR A 394 -1.93 -20.35 2.14
N PRO A 395 -2.93 -20.59 1.27
CA PRO A 395 -2.67 -20.92 -0.12
C PRO A 395 -2.20 -19.67 -0.86
N GLY A 396 -0.93 -19.62 -1.24
CA GLY A 396 -0.34 -18.53 -2.00
C GLY A 396 -0.21 -18.83 -3.50
N ALA A 397 -0.04 -17.79 -4.32
CA ALA A 397 0.04 -17.90 -5.77
C ALA A 397 1.23 -18.72 -6.30
N LYS A 398 2.27 -18.95 -5.47
CA LYS A 398 3.49 -19.70 -5.80
C LYS A 398 3.78 -20.85 -4.82
N GLY A 399 2.77 -21.29 -4.05
CA GLY A 399 2.91 -22.25 -2.96
C GLY A 399 2.33 -21.73 -1.65
N GLU A 400 2.54 -22.44 -0.53
CA GLU A 400 2.07 -21.99 0.79
C GLU A 400 2.77 -20.70 1.22
N GLU A 401 2.00 -19.63 1.45
CA GLU A 401 2.50 -18.39 2.06
C GLU A 401 2.52 -18.55 3.59
N ARG A 402 3.57 -18.02 4.23
CA ARG A 402 3.86 -18.24 5.66
C ARG A 402 3.85 -16.93 6.42
N PHE A 403 3.01 -16.86 7.46
CA PHE A 403 2.90 -15.71 8.35
C PHE A 403 3.32 -16.10 9.76
N THR A 404 4.54 -15.74 10.16
CA THR A 404 5.08 -16.06 11.48
C THR A 404 4.90 -14.90 12.45
N PHE A 405 4.16 -15.14 13.52
CA PHE A 405 3.97 -14.22 14.65
C PHE A 405 4.82 -14.69 15.82
N SER A 406 5.63 -13.80 16.38
CA SER A 406 6.59 -14.11 17.45
C SER A 406 6.46 -13.14 18.64
N GLY A 407 7.13 -13.44 19.75
CA GLY A 407 7.14 -12.53 20.92
C GLY A 407 5.80 -12.45 21.67
N ILE A 408 4.93 -13.47 21.51
CA ILE A 408 3.64 -13.56 22.23
C ILE A 408 3.90 -14.15 23.60
N ALA A 409 3.33 -13.59 24.65
CA ALA A 409 3.54 -14.09 26.01
C ALA A 409 3.00 -15.50 26.18
N ARG A 410 3.73 -16.34 26.92
CA ARG A 410 3.41 -17.76 27.10
C ARG A 410 2.05 -18.01 27.74
N GLU A 411 1.58 -17.09 28.57
CA GLU A 411 0.29 -17.18 29.27
C GLU A 411 -0.91 -17.21 28.29
N GLU A 412 -0.75 -16.67 27.08
CA GLU A 412 -1.79 -16.67 26.05
C GLU A 412 -1.85 -17.96 25.24
N LYS A 413 -0.82 -18.80 25.32
CA LYS A 413 -0.64 -19.98 24.46
C LYS A 413 -1.84 -20.95 24.56
N ASP A 414 -2.20 -21.37 25.76
CA ASP A 414 -3.20 -22.42 25.95
C ASP A 414 -4.60 -21.96 25.53
N GLY A 415 -4.96 -20.72 25.88
CA GLY A 415 -6.23 -20.10 25.48
C GLY A 415 -6.33 -19.92 23.95
N LEU A 416 -5.24 -19.47 23.31
CA LEU A 416 -5.19 -19.29 21.87
C LEU A 416 -5.30 -20.63 21.14
N LEU A 417 -4.55 -21.65 21.55
CA LEU A 417 -4.58 -22.96 20.90
C LEU A 417 -5.93 -23.65 21.05
N SER A 418 -6.55 -23.57 22.22
CA SER A 418 -7.89 -24.11 22.45
C SER A 418 -8.89 -23.50 21.47
N TYR A 419 -8.88 -22.16 21.33
CA TYR A 419 -9.74 -21.48 20.37
C TYR A 419 -9.43 -21.85 18.92
N LEU A 420 -8.16 -21.79 18.51
CA LEU A 420 -7.76 -22.06 17.13
C LEU A 420 -8.06 -23.49 16.70
N SER A 421 -7.96 -24.47 17.61
CA SER A 421 -8.29 -25.87 17.32
C SER A 421 -9.77 -26.06 16.95
N THR A 422 -10.66 -25.14 17.34
CA THR A 422 -12.07 -25.16 16.92
C THR A 422 -12.33 -24.56 15.54
N LYS A 423 -11.37 -23.78 15.00
CA LYS A 423 -11.55 -23.01 13.75
C LYS A 423 -10.66 -23.49 12.61
N VAL A 424 -9.44 -23.92 12.90
CA VAL A 424 -8.39 -24.24 11.91
C VAL A 424 -7.60 -25.48 12.35
N LYS A 425 -6.94 -26.14 11.40
CA LYS A 425 -6.04 -27.26 11.70
C LYS A 425 -4.79 -26.75 12.42
N VAL A 426 -4.53 -27.24 13.63
CA VAL A 426 -3.35 -26.90 14.43
C VAL A 426 -2.37 -28.08 14.42
N VAL A 427 -1.11 -27.82 14.10
CA VAL A 427 -0.01 -28.79 14.09
C VAL A 427 1.02 -28.34 15.12
N ARG A 428 1.44 -29.25 15.99
CA ARG A 428 2.44 -28.98 17.03
C ARG A 428 3.72 -29.75 16.69
N THR A 429 4.85 -29.06 16.63
CA THR A 429 6.16 -29.65 16.30
C THR A 429 7.07 -29.58 17.52
N GLY A 430 7.80 -30.66 17.82
CA GLY A 430 8.80 -30.68 18.91
C GLY A 430 8.32 -31.27 20.24
N ASN A 431 7.11 -31.81 20.32
CA ASN A 431 6.66 -32.55 21.50
C ASN A 431 7.26 -33.97 21.46
N SER A 432 8.41 -34.19 22.10
CA SER A 432 8.95 -35.52 22.35
C SER A 432 8.25 -36.13 23.58
N ALA A 433 7.02 -36.62 23.40
CA ALA A 433 6.39 -37.57 24.32
C ALA A 433 5.26 -38.31 23.59
N SER A 434 5.32 -39.62 23.72
CA SER A 434 4.47 -40.69 23.22
C SER A 434 2.99 -40.62 23.63
N ASP A 435 2.20 -41.44 22.92
CA ASP A 435 0.77 -41.80 23.11
C ASP A 435 -0.19 -40.74 22.53
N ASP A 436 -1.05 -41.01 21.54
CA ASP A 436 -1.85 -42.20 21.26
C ASP A 436 -2.37 -42.07 19.81
N ASP A 437 -2.11 -43.08 18.97
CA ASP A 437 -2.88 -43.43 17.76
C ASP A 437 -2.44 -44.85 17.39
N GLY A 438 -2.83 -45.80 18.24
CA GLY A 438 -2.83 -47.22 17.96
C GLY A 438 -4.26 -47.71 17.75
N GLU A 439 -4.41 -48.62 16.76
CA GLU A 439 -5.60 -49.41 16.40
C GLU A 439 -6.63 -48.64 15.54
N ASP A 440 -6.81 -48.93 14.25
CA ASP A 440 -7.20 -50.25 13.70
C ASP A 440 -6.42 -50.71 12.45
N ASP A 441 -6.15 -52.03 12.46
CA ASP A 441 -5.78 -52.96 11.38
C ASP A 441 -6.84 -52.98 10.22
N GLU A 442 -6.68 -53.52 9.00
CA GLU A 442 -6.12 -54.81 8.56
C GLU A 442 -5.77 -54.80 7.05
N GLU A 443 -4.73 -55.58 6.72
CA GLU A 443 -4.50 -56.48 5.56
C GLU A 443 -4.67 -56.00 4.09
N ASP A 444 -3.62 -56.11 3.27
CA ASP A 444 -3.28 -57.38 2.59
C ASP A 444 -1.98 -57.29 1.74
N GLY A 445 -1.07 -58.23 2.02
CA GLY A 445 -0.30 -59.03 1.06
C GLY A 445 0.45 -58.40 -0.13
N SER A 446 1.78 -58.41 -0.07
CA SER A 446 2.63 -59.38 -0.79
C SER A 446 4.08 -58.90 -1.03
N ASN A 447 5.03 -59.69 -0.50
CA ASN A 447 6.30 -60.19 -1.07
C ASN A 447 6.65 -59.73 -2.50
N ASP A 448 7.89 -59.56 -2.95
CA ASP A 448 9.25 -59.85 -2.48
C ASP A 448 10.19 -59.40 -3.63
N SER A 449 11.50 -59.38 -3.37
CA SER A 449 12.61 -59.53 -4.31
C SER A 449 13.26 -58.26 -4.88
N GLY A 450 14.57 -58.14 -4.64
CA GLY A 450 15.48 -57.59 -5.65
C GLY A 450 16.60 -56.68 -5.15
N ASP A 451 17.50 -57.23 -4.33
CA ASP A 451 18.87 -56.74 -4.15
C ASP A 451 19.62 -56.65 -5.49
N SER A 452 20.37 -55.56 -5.72
CA SER A 452 21.62 -55.52 -6.51
C SER A 452 22.25 -54.12 -6.45
N ASP A 453 23.34 -54.02 -5.69
CA ASP A 453 24.42 -53.04 -5.91
C ASP A 453 25.03 -53.23 -7.32
N ASP A 454 25.33 -52.14 -8.03
CA ASP A 454 26.45 -52.10 -8.96
C ASP A 454 27.03 -50.68 -9.10
N SER A 455 28.35 -50.63 -9.15
CA SER A 455 29.22 -49.46 -9.15
C SER A 455 29.74 -49.17 -10.57
N GLY A 456 30.14 -47.92 -10.84
CA GLY A 456 30.92 -47.56 -12.05
C GLY A 456 30.35 -46.30 -12.70
N ASP A 457 30.80 -45.10 -12.35
CA ASP A 457 32.05 -44.43 -12.79
C ASP A 457 31.91 -43.72 -14.16
N ASP A 458 32.45 -42.51 -14.14
CA ASP A 458 33.00 -41.71 -15.23
C ASP A 458 32.19 -40.75 -16.14
N GLU A 459 32.83 -39.57 -16.23
CA GLU A 459 32.90 -38.60 -17.34
C GLU A 459 31.94 -37.38 -17.43
N SER A 460 32.48 -36.28 -16.87
CA SER A 460 32.73 -34.98 -17.52
C SER A 460 31.64 -34.26 -18.33
N GLY A 461 31.32 -33.04 -17.89
CA GLY A 461 30.60 -32.03 -18.67
C GLY A 461 30.80 -30.64 -18.06
N ASP A 462 31.91 -30.01 -18.43
CA ASP A 462 32.27 -28.61 -18.18
C ASP A 462 31.39 -27.66 -19.02
N ALA A 463 30.83 -26.62 -18.40
CA ALA A 463 30.44 -25.36 -19.05
C ALA A 463 30.15 -24.28 -18.00
N ASP A 464 31.06 -23.32 -17.94
CA ASP A 464 30.99 -22.01 -17.30
C ASP A 464 29.70 -21.22 -17.61
N ASP A 465 29.20 -20.46 -16.62
CA ASP A 465 28.63 -19.14 -16.89
C ASP A 465 28.93 -18.18 -15.72
N GLU A 466 29.69 -17.13 -16.04
CA GLU A 466 30.15 -16.06 -15.15
C GLU A 466 29.04 -15.00 -14.96
N ASP A 467 28.75 -14.57 -13.72
CA ASP A 467 28.60 -13.16 -13.31
C ASP A 467 28.16 -13.03 -11.82
N ASP A 468 29.11 -12.99 -10.88
CA ASP A 468 28.86 -12.47 -9.52
C ASP A 468 30.01 -11.56 -9.02
N GLY A 469 30.03 -10.34 -9.56
CA GLY A 469 30.94 -9.27 -9.14
C GLY A 469 30.48 -8.47 -7.90
N SER A 470 29.32 -8.76 -7.30
CA SER A 470 28.70 -7.87 -6.30
C SER A 470 28.97 -8.27 -4.84
N HIS A 471 29.19 -9.56 -4.58
CA HIS A 471 29.33 -10.08 -3.22
C HIS A 471 30.75 -9.92 -2.63
N LYS A 472 31.79 -9.84 -3.47
CA LYS A 472 33.19 -9.72 -3.01
C LYS A 472 33.52 -8.34 -2.42
N ARG A 473 32.98 -7.26 -3.02
CA ARG A 473 33.22 -5.86 -2.58
C ARG A 473 32.63 -5.56 -1.19
N LYS A 474 31.42 -6.07 -0.89
CA LYS A 474 30.81 -5.90 0.45
C LYS A 474 31.57 -6.64 1.55
N ARG A 475 32.27 -7.73 1.23
CA ARG A 475 33.04 -8.52 2.21
C ARG A 475 34.38 -7.86 2.56
N GLU A 476 35.04 -7.22 1.59
CA GLU A 476 36.26 -6.42 1.85
C GLU A 476 35.96 -5.14 2.64
N GLU A 477 34.87 -4.43 2.33
CA GLU A 477 34.50 -3.21 3.05
C GLU A 477 34.17 -3.48 4.54
N LYS A 478 33.49 -4.60 4.83
CA LYS A 478 33.23 -5.05 6.21
C LYS A 478 34.51 -5.42 6.96
N ARG A 479 35.49 -6.05 6.29
CA ARG A 479 36.80 -6.39 6.88
C ARG A 479 37.59 -5.12 7.24
N HIS A 480 37.64 -4.15 6.32
CA HIS A 480 38.38 -2.90 6.52
C HIS A 480 37.78 -2.01 7.63
N LYS A 481 36.45 -2.06 7.83
CA LYS A 481 35.75 -1.36 8.93
C LYS A 481 36.01 -2.02 10.30
N ARG A 482 36.14 -3.35 10.34
CA ARG A 482 36.43 -4.11 11.57
C ARG A 482 37.88 -3.89 12.03
N GLU A 483 38.84 -3.82 11.11
CA GLU A 483 40.23 -3.47 11.44
C GLU A 483 40.40 -2.03 11.96
N LYS A 484 39.70 -1.06 11.35
CA LYS A 484 39.74 0.34 11.83
C LYS A 484 39.19 0.48 13.25
N ARG A 485 38.12 -0.25 13.59
CA ARG A 485 37.57 -0.29 14.96
C ARG A 485 38.56 -0.89 15.96
N HIS A 486 39.20 -2.01 15.60
CA HIS A 486 40.17 -2.68 16.48
C HIS A 486 41.45 -1.84 16.72
N LYS A 487 41.88 -1.05 15.72
CA LYS A 487 43.03 -0.14 15.86
C LYS A 487 42.69 1.10 16.70
N SER A 488 41.45 1.58 16.67
CA SER A 488 40.95 2.66 17.52
C SER A 488 40.93 2.26 19.00
N GLU A 489 40.40 1.06 19.30
CA GLU A 489 40.34 0.55 20.68
C GLU A 489 41.73 0.30 21.28
N LYS A 490 42.68 -0.22 20.50
CA LYS A 490 44.08 -0.36 20.96
C LYS A 490 44.75 0.98 21.27
N ARG A 491 44.48 2.06 20.51
CA ARG A 491 45.00 3.40 20.81
C ARG A 491 44.36 4.00 22.08
N HIS A 492 43.07 3.75 22.30
CA HIS A 492 42.37 4.22 23.50
C HIS A 492 42.85 3.52 24.77
N LYS A 493 43.21 2.23 24.68
CA LYS A 493 43.75 1.45 25.80
C LYS A 493 45.19 1.86 26.16
N ARG A 494 46.04 2.14 25.15
CA ARG A 494 47.40 2.66 25.38
C ARG A 494 47.41 4.04 26.05
N LYS A 495 46.55 4.97 25.61
CA LYS A 495 46.43 6.31 26.23
C LYS A 495 45.90 6.30 27.67
N ARG A 496 45.22 5.22 28.08
CA ARG A 496 44.77 5.05 29.46
C ARG A 496 45.88 4.53 30.38
N HIS A 497 46.78 3.69 29.86
CA HIS A 497 47.91 3.16 30.62
C HIS A 497 49.03 4.20 30.82
N GLU A 498 49.21 5.10 29.86
CA GLU A 498 50.23 6.16 29.92
C GLU A 498 49.83 7.32 30.85
N LYS A 499 48.58 7.35 31.32
CA LYS A 499 48.06 8.32 32.30
C LYS A 499 48.00 7.80 33.73
N SER A 500 48.31 6.51 33.95
CA SER A 500 48.31 5.90 35.28
C SER A 500 49.71 5.75 35.90
N ASP A 501 50.77 6.02 35.13
CA ASP A 501 52.18 5.92 35.57
C ASP A 501 52.91 7.28 35.54
N ALA A 502 52.18 8.40 35.66
CA ALA A 502 52.73 9.76 35.76
C ALA A 502 52.26 10.45 37.05
#